data_AF-A0A7V4EYC4-F1
#
_entry.id   AF-A0A7V4EYC4-F1
#
_cell.length_a   1.000
_cell.length_b   1.000
_cell.length_c   1.000
_cell.angle_alpha   90.00
_cell.angle_beta   90.00
_cell.angle_gamma   90.00
#
_symmetry.space_group_name_H-M   'P 1'
#
loop_
_entity.id
_entity.type
_entity.pdbx_description
1 polymer ?
#
loop_
_entity_poly.entity_id
_entity_poly.type
_entity_poly.pdbx_seq_one_letter_code
_entity_poly.pdbx_strand_id
1 'polypeptide(L)' 'MSKNIELPDGTKKKVLDQWVYNLGSCTLCQLCIDACPSDAIVMDNAFEFSVYDKSRLIYNLNKPGSRLKEKKTNTEV' A
#
# COMPACT_ATOMS: atom_id res chain seq x y z
N MET A 1 -5.81 -1.70 6.93
CA MET A 1 -7.19 -2.16 7.26
C MET A 1 -8.00 -2.27 5.98
N SER A 2 -8.95 -3.21 5.87
CA SER A 2 -9.82 -3.38 4.68
C SER A 2 -11.27 -3.04 5.00
N LYS A 3 -11.98 -2.40 4.07
CA LYS A 3 -13.42 -2.10 4.20
C LYS A 3 -14.20 -2.69 3.02
N ASN A 4 -15.50 -2.90 3.21
CA ASN A 4 -16.41 -3.28 2.13
C ASN A 4 -17.13 -2.03 1.63
N ILE A 5 -17.13 -1.82 0.32
CA ILE A 5 -17.92 -0.76 -0.33
C ILE A 5 -19.02 -1.40 -1.19
N GLU A 6 -20.19 -0.76 -1.20
CA GLU A 6 -21.30 -1.13 -2.10
C GLU A 6 -21.11 -0.37 -3.41
N LEU A 7 -21.07 -1.11 -4.51
CA LEU A 7 -21.01 -0.56 -5.87
C LEU A 7 -22.43 -0.25 -6.38
N PRO A 8 -22.58 0.61 -7.40
CA PRO A 8 -23.90 0.98 -7.95
C PRO A 8 -24.72 -0.20 -8.49
N ASP A 9 -24.07 -1.32 -8.80
CA ASP A 9 -24.66 -2.57 -9.27
C ASP A 9 -25.19 -3.46 -8.11
N GLY A 10 -25.09 -2.99 -6.86
CA GLY A 10 -25.45 -3.76 -5.66
C GLY A 10 -24.36 -4.76 -5.21
N THR A 11 -23.24 -4.85 -5.93
CA THR A 11 -22.15 -5.77 -5.59
C THR A 11 -21.29 -5.19 -4.47
N LYS A 12 -20.96 -6.01 -3.48
CA LYS A 12 -20.03 -5.63 -2.40
C LYS A 12 -18.60 -5.93 -2.81
N LYS A 13 -17.74 -4.92 -2.83
CA LYS A 13 -16.31 -5.07 -3.11
C LYS A 13 -15.48 -4.77 -1.87
N LYS A 14 -14.59 -5.70 -1.51
CA LYS A 14 -13.59 -5.46 -0.47
C LYS A 14 -12.48 -4.57 -1.04
N VAL A 15 -12.24 -3.45 -0.39
CA VAL A 15 -11.19 -2.49 -0.75
C VAL A 15 -10.25 -2.26 0.42
N LEU A 16 -9.02 -1.86 0.10
CA LEU A 16 -8.06 -1.41 1.08
C LEU A 16 -8.51 -0.05 1.61
N ASP A 17 -8.66 0.06 2.93
CA ASP A 17 -9.06 1.30 3.59
C ASP A 17 -7.85 2.18 3.88
N GLN A 18 -6.91 1.67 4.68
CA GLN A 18 -5.65 2.34 5.01
C GLN A 18 -4.45 1.43 4.82
N TRP A 19 -3.39 2.00 4.25
CA TRP A 19 -2.10 1.36 4.08
C TRP A 19 -1.06 2.04 4.95
N VAL A 20 -0.92 1.55 6.18
CA VAL A 20 -0.03 2.14 7.19
C VAL A 20 1.35 1.50 7.09
N TYR A 21 2.39 2.33 7.00
CA TYR A 21 3.80 1.96 7.01
C TYR A 21 4.50 2.65 8.17
N ASN A 22 5.11 1.86 9.07
CA ASN A 22 5.87 2.37 10.19
C ASN A 22 7.37 2.30 9.89
N LEU A 23 7.94 3.44 9.50
CA LEU A 23 9.36 3.56 9.18
C LEU A 23 10.24 3.37 10.43
N GLY A 24 9.75 3.76 11.62
CA GLY A 24 10.48 3.61 12.88
C GLY A 24 10.65 2.15 13.35
N SER A 25 9.98 1.20 12.71
CA SER A 25 10.17 -0.25 12.92
C SER A 25 10.69 -0.96 11.66
N CYS A 26 10.91 -0.24 10.56
CA CYS A 26 11.41 -0.81 9.32
C CYS A 26 12.92 -1.07 9.42
N THR A 27 13.38 -2.22 8.94
CA THR A 27 14.80 -2.60 8.88
C THR A 27 15.45 -2.31 7.52
N LEU A 28 14.71 -1.68 6.60
CA LEU A 28 15.16 -1.36 5.23
C LEU A 28 15.66 -2.57 4.43
N CYS A 29 15.12 -3.76 4.68
CA CYS A 29 15.57 -5.02 4.09
C CYS A 29 15.05 -5.32 2.67
N GLN A 30 14.22 -4.44 2.09
CA GLN A 30 13.60 -4.59 0.75
C GLN A 30 12.67 -5.79 0.52
N LEU A 31 12.49 -6.70 1.50
CA LEU A 31 11.59 -7.86 1.38
C LEU A 31 10.16 -7.53 0.95
N CYS A 32 9.64 -6.36 1.32
CA CYS A 32 8.29 -5.94 0.93
C CYS A 32 8.14 -5.65 -0.56
N ILE A 33 9.22 -5.28 -1.25
CA ILE A 33 9.23 -5.04 -2.70
C ILE A 33 9.14 -6.40 -3.40
N ASP A 34 10.02 -7.32 -3.06
CA ASP A 34 10.09 -8.66 -3.64
C ASP A 34 8.81 -9.47 -3.38
N ALA A 35 8.21 -9.32 -2.20
CA ALA A 35 6.98 -10.01 -1.84
C ALA A 35 5.74 -9.46 -2.55
N CYS A 36 5.79 -8.27 -3.15
CA CYS A 36 4.61 -7.64 -3.73
C CYS A 36 4.30 -8.19 -5.12
N PRO A 37 3.23 -9.00 -5.31
CA PRO A 37 2.94 -9.63 -6.60
C PRO A 37 2.42 -8.64 -7.66
N SER A 38 2.02 -7.45 -7.24
CA SER A 38 1.45 -6.42 -8.12
C SER A 38 2.39 -5.25 -8.39
N ASP A 39 3.62 -5.32 -7.86
CA ASP A 39 4.61 -4.25 -7.95
C ASP A 39 4.04 -2.88 -7.52
N ALA A 40 3.38 -2.88 -6.36
CA ALA A 40 2.70 -1.69 -5.82
C ALA A 40 3.59 -0.85 -4.90
N ILE A 41 4.77 -1.35 -4.53
CA ILE A 41 5.66 -0.77 -3.53
C ILE A 41 7.05 -0.68 -4.12
N VAL A 42 7.66 0.50 -4.04
CA VAL A 42 9.04 0.75 -4.46
C VAL A 42 9.75 1.44 -3.29
N MET A 43 11.02 1.11 -3.08
CA MET A 43 11.89 1.80 -2.13
C MET A 43 12.76 2.79 -2.89
N ASP A 44 12.72 4.05 -2.46
CA ASP A 44 13.60 5.09 -2.95
C ASP A 44 14.94 5.08 -2.18
N ASN A 45 15.96 5.75 -2.72
CA ASN A 45 17.28 5.90 -2.12
C ASN A 45 17.36 7.03 -1.08
N ALA A 46 16.23 7.57 -0.63
CA ALA A 46 16.19 8.55 0.44
C ALA A 46 16.78 7.95 1.73
N PHE A 47 17.58 8.74 2.45
CA PHE A 47 18.27 8.28 3.68
C PHE A 47 18.08 9.23 4.88
N GLU A 48 17.57 10.44 4.66
CA GLU A 48 17.41 11.46 5.70
C GLU A 48 16.01 11.41 6.34
N PHE A 49 15.79 10.43 7.22
CA PHE A 49 14.49 10.21 7.88
C PHE A 49 14.42 10.71 9.33
N SER A 50 15.45 11.41 9.81
CA SER A 50 15.51 11.89 11.19
C SER A 50 14.41 12.90 11.48
N VAL A 51 13.63 12.63 12.52
CA VAL A 51 12.53 13.48 12.98
C VAL A 51 12.56 13.60 14.50
N TYR A 52 12.07 14.72 15.04
CA TYR A 52 11.99 14.95 16.49
C TYR A 52 10.85 14.18 17.16
N ASP A 53 9.79 13.86 16.42
CA ASP A 53 8.62 13.16 16.91
C ASP A 53 8.46 11.83 16.17
N LYS A 54 8.43 10.73 16.93
CA LYS A 54 8.26 9.36 16.42
C LYS A 54 6.94 9.19 15.65
N SER A 55 5.90 9.96 15.97
CA SER A 55 4.61 9.89 15.27
C SER A 55 4.75 10.18 13.78
N ARG A 56 5.77 10.97 13.39
CA ARG A 56 6.06 11.33 12.00
C ARG A 56 6.67 10.20 11.17
N LEU A 57 7.09 9.12 11.81
CA LEU A 57 7.59 7.91 11.13
C LEU A 57 6.46 6.96 10.72
N ILE A 58 5.21 7.27 11.08
CA ILE A 58 4.02 6.51 10.68
C ILE A 58 3.41 7.16 9.43
N TYR A 59 3.51 6.47 8.32
CA TYR A 59 3.00 6.92 7.02
C TYR A 59 1.70 6.22 6.68
N ASN A 60 0.74 6.96 6.11
CA ASN A 60 -0.36 6.37 5.38
C ASN A 60 -0.09 6.51 3.88
N LEU A 61 0.25 5.39 3.24
CA LEU A 61 0.78 5.38 1.86
C LEU A 61 -0.32 5.41 0.80
N ASN A 62 -1.56 5.03 1.14
CA ASN A 62 -2.70 5.19 0.23
C ASN A 62 -3.41 6.53 0.45
N LYS A 63 -4.01 7.06 -0.62
CA LYS A 63 -4.78 8.31 -0.62
C LYS A 63 -6.28 8.02 -0.71
N PRO A 64 -7.15 8.98 -0.33
CA PRO A 64 -8.58 8.86 -0.61
C PRO A 64 -8.82 8.60 -2.10
N GLY A 65 -9.58 7.55 -2.41
CA GLY A 65 -9.87 7.15 -3.79
C GLY A 65 -8.82 6.24 -4.45
N SER A 66 -7.73 5.87 -3.76
CA SER A 66 -6.82 4.82 -4.24
C SER A 66 -7.58 3.51 -4.50
N ARG A 67 -7.34 2.88 -5.65
CA ARG A 67 -7.94 1.61 -6.06
C ARG A 67 -6.85 0.58 -6.32
N LEU A 68 -7.16 -0.69 -6.07
CA LEU A 68 -6.29 -1.79 -6.45
C LEU A 68 -6.24 -1.89 -7.98
N LYS A 69 -5.05 -2.13 -8.53
CA LYS A 69 -4.86 -2.41 -9.95
C LYS A 69 -5.70 -3.62 -10.33
N GLU A 70 -6.38 -3.55 -11.47
CA GLU A 70 -7.14 -4.68 -11.98
C GLU A 70 -6.16 -5.83 -12.28
N LYS A 71 -6.51 -7.05 -11.87
CA LYS A 71 -5.72 -8.22 -12.24
C LYS A 71 -5.79 -8.33 -13.76
N LYS A 72 -4.64 -8.36 -14.44
CA LYS A 72 -4.59 -8.81 -15.83
C LYS A 72 -5.15 -10.23 -15.84
N THR A 73 -6.35 -10.42 -16.40
CA THR A 73 -6.82 -11.74 -16.77
C THR A 73 -5.85 -12.25 -17.82
N ASN A 74 -5.12 -13.32 -17.54
CA ASN A 74 -4.27 -13.96 -18.53
C ASN A 74 -5.17 -14.45 -19.68
N THR A 75 -5.33 -13.61 -20.69
CA THR A 75 -5.75 -13.96 -22.03
C THR A 75 -4.72 -13.32 -22.93
N GLU A 76 -3.57 -13.98 -23.02
CA GLU A 76 -2.56 -13.81 -24.06
C GLU A 76 -1.60 -14.99 -23.90
N VAL A 77 -1.95 -16.06 -24.63
CA VAL A 77 -1.22 -17.30 -25.00
C VAL A 77 -0.47 -18.07 -23.91
#